data_AF-A0A7W0A856-F1
#
_entry.id   AF-A0A7W0A856-F1
#
_cell.length_a   1.000
_cell.length_b   1.000
_cell.length_c   1.000
_cell.angle_alpha   90.00
_cell.angle_beta   90.00
_cell.angle_gamma   90.00
#
_symmetry.space_group_name_H-M   'P 1'
#
loop_
_entity.id
_entity.type
_entity.pdbx_description
1 polymer ?
#
loop_
_entity_poly.entity_id
_entity_poly.type
_entity_poly.pdbx_seq_one_letter_code
_entity_poly.pdbx_strand_id
1 'polypeptide(L)' 'MSNDGKVDEAKGRVKEAAGSLTGDDDLKNEGKVDRASGTVKDKVGDATDKVKDALK' A
#
# COMPACT_ATOMS: atom_id res chain seq x y z
N MET A 1 7.83 -4.45 12.22
CA MET A 1 6.88 -4.51 11.09
C MET A 1 7.69 -4.32 9.82
N SER A 2 8.15 -5.37 9.15
CA SER A 2 9.22 -5.15 8.15
C SER A 2 9.22 -6.05 6.92
N ASN A 3 8.15 -6.79 6.62
CA ASN A 3 8.08 -7.53 5.36
C ASN A 3 6.75 -7.35 4.61
N ASP A 4 5.60 -7.31 5.29
CA ASP A 4 4.30 -7.23 4.62
C ASP A 4 4.10 -5.95 3.78
N GLY A 5 4.39 -4.76 4.31
CA GLY A 5 4.13 -3.51 3.58
C GLY A 5 4.89 -3.36 2.26
N LYS A 6 6.12 -3.88 2.18
CA LYS A 6 6.90 -3.86 0.92
C LYS A 6 6.40 -4.91 -0.07
N VAL A 7 5.94 -6.06 0.43
CA VAL A 7 5.36 -7.13 -0.38
C VAL A 7 4.02 -6.68 -0.95
N ASP A 8 3.17 -6.01 -0.16
CA ASP A 8 1.89 -5.47 -0.60
C ASP A 8 2.07 -4.35 -1.64
N GLU A 9 3.05 -3.46 -1.46
CA GLU A 9 3.35 -2.43 -2.47
C GLU A 9 3.83 -3.06 -3.79
N ALA A 10 4.70 -4.06 -3.73
CA ALA A 10 5.17 -4.78 -4.90
C ALA A 10 4.02 -5.51 -5.61
N LYS A 11 3.14 -6.16 -4.85
CA LYS A 11 1.97 -6.89 -5.36
C LYS A 11 0.98 -5.94 -6.05
N GLY A 12 0.75 -4.75 -5.47
CA GLY A 12 -0.08 -3.71 -6.07
C GLY A 12 0.46 -3.22 -7.42
N ARG A 13 1.78 -3.00 -7.52
CA ARG A 13 2.42 -2.63 -8.80
C ARG A 13 2.28 -3.73 -9.87
N VAL A 14 2.42 -5.00 -9.45
CA VAL A 14 2.29 -6.13 -10.37
C VAL A 14 0.85 -6.27 -10.87
N LYS A 15 -0.16 -6.13 -10.00
CA LYS A 15 -1.58 -6.13 -10.41
C LYS A 15 -1.90 -4.96 -11.36
N GLU A 16 -1.39 -3.76 -11.06
CA GLU A 16 -1.61 -2.58 -11.89
C GLU A 16 -0.99 -2.74 -13.29
N ALA A 17 0.23 -3.27 -13.35
CA ALA A 17 0.92 -3.57 -14.60
C ALA A 17 0.22 -4.69 -15.38
N ALA A 18 -0.15 -5.78 -14.71
CA ALA A 18 -0.86 -6.90 -15.32
C ALA A 18 -2.21 -6.46 -15.90
N GLY A 19 -3.04 -5.75 -15.12
CA GLY A 19 -4.33 -5.23 -15.58
C GLY A 19 -4.20 -4.25 -16.74
N SER A 20 -3.18 -3.39 -16.73
CA SER A 20 -2.88 -2.50 -17.86
C SER A 20 -2.45 -3.27 -19.11
N LEU A 21 -1.76 -4.40 -18.95
CA LEU A 21 -1.28 -5.23 -20.05
C LEU A 21 -2.39 -6.10 -20.65
N THR A 22 -3.28 -6.63 -19.82
CA THR A 22 -4.38 -7.52 -20.22
C THR A 22 -5.67 -6.77 -20.56
N GLY A 23 -5.73 -5.46 -20.29
CA GLY A 23 -6.95 -4.66 -20.43
C GLY A 23 -7.99 -4.94 -19.34
N ASP A 24 -7.55 -5.45 -18.20
CA ASP A 24 -8.39 -5.87 -17.08
C ASP A 24 -8.44 -4.75 -16.03
N ASP A 25 -9.52 -3.96 -16.09
CA ASP A 25 -9.68 -2.77 -15.24
C ASP A 25 -9.84 -3.12 -13.75
N ASP A 26 -10.33 -4.33 -13.42
CA ASP A 26 -10.41 -4.81 -12.04
C ASP A 26 -9.01 -4.99 -11.44
N LEU A 27 -8.12 -5.70 -12.13
CA LEU A 27 -6.71 -5.86 -11.71
C LEU A 27 -5.99 -4.51 -11.54
N LYS A 28 -6.26 -3.57 -12.46
CA LYS A 28 -5.68 -2.22 -12.41
C LYS A 28 -6.19 -1.41 -11.23
N ASN A 29 -7.50 -1.45 -10.94
CA ASN A 29 -8.07 -0.76 -9.80
C ASN A 29 -7.63 -1.39 -8.47
N GLU A 30 -7.59 -2.71 -8.39
CA GLU A 30 -7.18 -3.43 -7.18
C GLU A 30 -5.73 -3.07 -6.82
N GLY A 31 -4.83 -3.03 -7.81
CA GLY A 31 -3.45 -2.58 -7.62
C GLY A 31 -3.32 -1.14 -7.11
N LYS A 32 -4.14 -0.22 -7.63
CA LYS A 32 -4.18 1.18 -7.16
C LYS A 32 -4.72 1.32 -5.74
N VAL A 33 -5.80 0.60 -5.41
CA VAL A 33 -6.43 0.64 -4.09
C VAL A 33 -5.49 0.07 -3.03
N ASP A 34 -4.85 -1.07 -3.30
CA ASP A 34 -3.86 -1.68 -2.39
C ASP A 34 -2.72 -0.70 -2.08
N ARG A 35 -2.21 0.00 -3.11
CA ARG A 35 -1.12 0.97 -2.96
C ARG A 35 -1.53 2.22 -2.17
N ALA A 36 -2.73 2.74 -2.42
CA ALA A 36 -3.27 3.89 -1.71
C ALA A 36 -3.53 3.55 -0.24
N SER A 37 -4.13 2.39 0.03
CA SER A 37 -4.43 1.92 1.37
C SER A 37 -3.15 1.69 2.19
N GLY A 38 -2.12 1.07 1.59
CA GLY A 38 -0.81 0.89 2.20
C GLY A 38 -0.16 2.22 2.60
N THR A 39 -0.11 3.17 1.66
CA THR A 39 0.48 4.50 1.91
C THR A 39 -0.23 5.26 3.03
N VAL A 40 -1.56 5.16 3.11
CA VAL A 40 -2.35 5.79 4.18
C VAL A 40 -2.11 5.12 5.52
N LYS A 41 -2.07 3.79 5.56
CA LYS A 41 -1.78 3.02 6.78
C LYS A 41 -0.40 3.33 7.33
N ASP A 42 0.61 3.39 6.47
CA ASP A 42 1.98 3.73 6.86
C ASP A 42 2.06 5.14 7.45
N LYS A 43 1.46 6.13 6.78
CA LYS A 43 1.45 7.52 7.29
C LYS A 43 0.71 7.69 8.61
N VAL A 44 -0.43 7.01 8.77
CA VAL A 44 -1.20 7.05 10.02
C VAL A 44 -0.46 6.32 11.14
N GLY A 45 0.17 5.18 10.83
CA GLY A 45 1.03 4.44 11.75
C GLY A 45 2.18 5.30 12.25
N ASP A 46 2.97 5.86 11.32
CA ASP A 46 4.11 6.74 11.63
C ASP A 46 3.70 7.97 12.47
N ALA A 47 2.56 8.59 12.15
CA ALA A 47 2.04 9.72 12.91
C ALA A 47 1.63 9.32 14.33
N THR A 48 0.96 8.18 14.47
CA THR A 48 0.51 7.65 15.77
C THR A 48 1.69 7.25 16.65
N ASP A 49 2.69 6.59 16.07
CA ASP A 49 3.89 6.17 16.79
C ASP A 49 4.70 7.39 17.27
N LYS A 50 4.88 8.42 16.43
CA LYS A 50 5.53 9.68 16.84
C LYS A 50 4.82 10.38 17.99
N VAL A 51 3.48 10.39 17.98
CA VAL A 51 2.69 10.97 19.07
C VAL A 51 2.84 10.15 20.34
N LYS A 52 2.83 8.81 20.24
CA LYS A 52 3.05 7.92 21.38
C LYS A 52 4.44 8.10 22.01
N ASP A 53 5.49 8.24 21.19
CA ASP A 53 6.85 8.47 21.68
C ASP A 53 7.00 9.84 22.34
N ALA A 54 6.33 10.87 21.83
CA ALA A 54 6.38 12.22 22.42
C ALA A 54 5.62 12.35 23.75
N LEU A 55 4.67 11.45 24.02
CA LEU A 55 3.88 11.40 25.25
C LEU A 55 4.46 10.45 26.31
N LYS A 56 5.53 9.73 25.99
CA LYS A 56 6.22 8.78 26.87
C LYS A 56 7.36 9.45 27.63
#